data_AF-A0A0Q6A368-F1
#
_entry.id   AF-A0A0Q6A368-F1
#
_cell.length_a   1.000
_cell.length_b   1.000
_cell.length_c   1.000
_cell.angle_alpha   90.00
_cell.angle_beta   90.00
_cell.angle_gamma   90.00
#
_symmetry.space_group_name_H-M   'P 1'
#
loop_
_entity.id
_entity.type
_entity.pdbx_description
1 polymer ?
#
loop_
_entity_poly.entity_id
_entity_poly.type
_entity_poly.pdbx_seq_one_letter_code
_entity_poly.pdbx_strand_id
1 'polypeptide(L)'
;MNYNNDNFKMSDKKSDFVVFKIIYPLIGLLIVILNPLSIFVIALLVSLPFYFIIFKSDIGKRTFLFLTGGLYVLFLLMYSVSPKIQYFEFKFSHNNWIEVDGRITDFSIDWKSGKNRKSIADIKYQFKSNDHTYEREETGAVVHYTNSIFWDSEKDKMRSNAILENDVKDYINEKNYKILYHPKTRKSKIMMPLNMFLFSNSGGFNIIFTTSKIFLIPLLLMFIIFGNTSKRK
;
A
#
# COMPACT_ATOMS: atom_id res chain seq x y z
N MET A 1 46.64 -26.49 13.56
CA MET A 1 46.38 -25.04 13.36
C MET A 1 45.33 -24.89 12.27
N ASN A 2 44.17 -24.31 12.59
CA ASN A 2 42.95 -24.34 11.78
C ASN A 2 42.71 -22.98 11.09
N TYR A 3 43.66 -22.55 10.25
CA TYR A 3 43.74 -21.20 9.67
C TYR A 3 42.52 -20.83 8.78
N ASN A 4 41.82 -21.82 8.21
CA ASN A 4 40.65 -21.58 7.36
C ASN A 4 39.40 -21.19 8.15
N ASN A 5 39.29 -21.59 9.42
CA ASN A 5 38.07 -21.36 10.21
C ASN A 5 37.99 -19.93 10.75
N ASP A 6 39.14 -19.28 10.98
CA ASP A 6 39.21 -17.92 11.52
C ASP A 6 38.96 -16.86 10.44
N ASN A 7 39.45 -17.08 9.21
CA ASN A 7 39.16 -16.20 8.07
C ASN A 7 37.68 -16.21 7.69
N PHE A 8 37.01 -17.37 7.78
CA PHE A 8 35.57 -17.49 7.52
C PHE A 8 34.73 -16.74 8.57
N LYS A 9 35.03 -16.94 9.85
CA LYS A 9 34.35 -16.22 10.96
C LYS A 9 34.54 -14.70 10.90
N MET A 10 35.69 -14.23 10.41
CA MET A 10 35.99 -12.81 10.30
C MET A 10 35.32 -12.15 9.08
N SER A 11 35.13 -12.92 8.00
CA SER A 11 34.30 -12.55 6.85
C SER A 11 32.82 -12.41 7.23
N ASP A 12 32.26 -13.39 7.95
CA ASP A 12 30.87 -13.38 8.40
C ASP A 12 30.56 -12.18 9.30
N LYS A 13 31.44 -11.87 10.26
CA LYS A 13 31.27 -10.69 11.12
C LYS A 13 31.28 -9.36 10.37
N LYS A 14 32.07 -9.24 9.29
CA LYS A 14 32.08 -8.04 8.44
C LYS A 14 30.81 -7.95 7.60
N SER A 15 30.36 -9.08 7.05
CA SER A 15 29.10 -9.17 6.30
C SER A 15 27.91 -8.78 7.18
N ASP A 16 27.81 -9.38 8.36
CA ASP A 16 26.75 -9.08 9.33
C ASP A 16 26.76 -7.61 9.75
N PHE A 17 27.94 -7.02 9.97
CA PHE A 17 28.05 -5.62 10.30
C PHE A 17 27.48 -4.73 9.17
N VAL A 18 27.87 -4.99 7.92
CA VAL A 18 27.40 -4.21 6.77
C VAL A 18 25.89 -4.38 6.58
N VAL A 19 25.38 -5.61 6.61
CA VAL A 19 23.96 -5.89 6.42
C VAL A 19 23.11 -5.26 7.54
N PHE A 20 23.46 -5.52 8.81
CA PHE A 20 22.60 -5.12 9.94
C PHE A 20 22.76 -3.67 10.38
N LYS A 21 23.94 -3.07 10.21
CA LYS A 21 24.16 -1.68 10.66
C LYS A 21 24.12 -0.64 9.56
N ILE A 22 24.24 -1.04 8.29
CA ILE A 22 24.23 -0.10 7.17
C ILE A 22 23.02 -0.36 6.27
N ILE A 23 22.89 -1.56 5.73
CA ILE A 23 21.88 -1.86 4.72
C ILE A 23 20.46 -1.79 5.31
N TYR A 24 20.18 -2.51 6.41
CA TYR A 24 18.83 -2.50 6.99
C TYR A 24 18.37 -1.12 7.46
N PRO A 25 19.19 -0.32 8.17
CA PRO A 25 18.80 1.05 8.52
C PRO A 25 18.53 1.93 7.30
N LEU A 26 19.33 1.84 6.24
CA LEU A 26 19.11 2.58 4.99
C LEU A 26 17.80 2.17 4.31
N ILE A 27 17.51 0.87 4.23
CA ILE A 27 16.24 0.36 3.69
C ILE A 27 15.07 0.85 4.55
N GLY A 28 15.19 0.77 5.88
CA GLY A 28 14.15 1.25 6.80
C GLY A 28 13.88 2.75 6.63
N LEU A 29 14.93 3.55 6.52
CA LEU A 29 14.84 4.99 6.29
C LEU A 29 14.20 5.31 4.93
N LEU A 30 14.56 4.57 3.88
CA LEU A 30 13.94 4.71 2.57
C LEU A 30 12.45 4.36 2.60
N ILE A 31 12.05 3.30 3.31
CA ILE A 31 10.63 2.95 3.50
C ILE A 31 9.90 4.08 4.24
N VAL A 32 10.48 4.68 5.27
CA VAL A 32 9.86 5.80 5.99
C VAL A 32 9.73 7.04 5.11
N ILE A 33 10.74 7.37 4.30
CA ILE A 33 10.69 8.55 3.40
C ILE A 33 9.62 8.38 2.30
N LEU A 34 9.44 7.16 1.79
CA LEU A 34 8.48 6.89 0.72
C LEU A 34 7.02 6.77 1.19
N ASN A 35 6.78 6.75 2.50
CA ASN A 35 5.44 6.61 3.09
C ASN A 35 5.09 7.84 3.94
N PRO A 36 3.80 8.07 4.26
CA PRO A 36 3.45 9.19 5.12
C PRO A 36 4.09 9.04 6.50
N LEU A 37 4.87 10.05 6.90
CA LEU A 37 5.59 10.07 8.18
C LEU A 37 4.63 9.91 9.38
N SER A 38 3.39 10.39 9.23
CA SER A 38 2.30 10.26 10.20
C SER A 38 2.06 8.80 10.61
N ILE A 39 2.16 7.84 9.68
CA ILE A 39 1.96 6.41 9.97
C ILE A 39 3.08 5.86 10.86
N PHE A 40 4.32 6.27 10.63
CA PHE A 40 5.45 5.90 11.48
C PHE A 40 5.30 6.46 12.89
N VAL A 41 4.89 7.74 13.01
CA VAL A 41 4.64 8.37 14.31
C VAL A 41 3.53 7.65 15.07
N ILE A 42 2.42 7.31 14.40
CA ILE A 42 1.32 6.54 15.01
C ILE A 42 1.82 5.16 15.48
N ALA A 43 2.62 4.46 14.68
CA ALA A 43 3.19 3.17 15.07
C ALA A 43 4.05 3.28 16.34
N LEU A 44 4.88 4.32 16.44
CA LEU A 44 5.71 4.58 17.62
C LEU A 44 4.88 4.94 18.86
N LEU A 45 3.83 5.75 18.69
CA LEU A 45 2.94 6.13 19.78
C LEU A 45 2.12 4.94 20.30
N VAL A 46 1.66 4.06 19.41
CA VAL A 46 0.90 2.86 19.78
C VAL A 46 1.82 1.79 20.36
N SER A 47 3.06 1.66 19.89
CA SER A 47 3.98 0.62 20.38
C SER A 47 4.35 0.79 21.85
N LEU A 48 4.45 2.02 22.36
CA LEU A 48 4.74 2.32 23.76
C LEU A 48 3.74 1.68 24.75
N PRO A 49 2.44 2.01 24.72
CA PRO A 49 1.46 1.39 25.63
C PRO A 49 1.33 -0.11 25.38
N PHE A 50 1.37 -0.55 24.12
CA PHE A 50 1.29 -1.98 23.79
C PHE A 50 2.45 -2.78 24.40
N TYR A 51 3.65 -2.20 24.39
CA TYR A 51 4.84 -2.80 24.99
C TYR A 51 4.64 -3.01 26.49
N PHE A 52 4.21 -1.98 27.21
CA PHE A 52 3.99 -2.06 28.66
C PHE A 52 2.87 -3.04 29.03
N ILE A 53 1.80 -3.12 28.22
CA ILE A 53 0.70 -4.07 28.43
C ILE A 53 1.18 -5.53 28.31
N ILE A 54 1.98 -5.83 27.27
CA ILE A 54 2.39 -7.20 26.95
C ILE A 54 3.57 -7.64 27.81
N PHE A 55 4.61 -6.83 27.90
CA PHE A 55 5.89 -7.23 28.49
C PHE A 55 6.01 -6.85 29.97
N LYS A 56 5.17 -5.92 30.47
CA LYS A 56 5.10 -5.48 31.88
C LYS A 56 6.47 -5.26 32.55
N SER A 57 7.45 -4.79 31.78
CA SER A 57 8.85 -4.75 32.16
C SER A 57 9.54 -3.56 31.51
N ASP A 58 10.80 -3.34 31.87
CA ASP A 58 11.67 -2.31 31.29
C ASP A 58 11.79 -2.48 29.77
N ILE A 59 11.91 -1.35 29.07
CA ILE A 59 11.95 -1.31 27.60
C ILE A 59 13.23 -1.95 27.08
N GLY A 60 13.15 -3.23 26.72
CA GLY A 60 14.17 -3.92 25.95
C GLY A 60 14.25 -3.37 24.53
N LYS A 61 15.33 -2.65 24.21
CA LYS A 61 15.54 -1.97 22.91
C LYS A 61 15.21 -2.84 21.70
N ARG A 62 15.67 -4.09 21.67
CA ARG A 62 15.42 -5.01 20.54
C ARG A 62 13.93 -5.35 20.40
N THR A 63 13.30 -5.78 21.49
CA THR A 63 11.88 -6.17 21.50
C THR A 63 10.97 -5.00 21.14
N PHE A 64 11.26 -3.81 21.67
CA PHE A 64 10.50 -2.59 21.35
C PHE A 64 10.63 -2.19 19.87
N LEU A 65 11.83 -2.31 19.30
CA LEU A 65 12.04 -2.06 17.87
C LEU A 65 11.29 -3.06 16.99
N PHE A 66 11.32 -4.36 17.33
CA PHE A 66 10.54 -5.36 16.61
C PHE A 66 9.04 -5.11 16.68
N LEU A 67 8.52 -4.79 17.87
CA LEU A 67 7.11 -4.46 18.05
C LEU A 67 6.70 -3.23 17.22
N THR A 68 7.49 -2.16 17.29
CA THR A 68 7.25 -0.92 16.54
C THR A 68 7.31 -1.18 15.03
N GLY A 69 8.30 -1.95 14.56
CA GLY A 69 8.43 -2.34 13.16
C GLY A 69 7.24 -3.17 12.68
N GLY A 70 6.79 -4.14 13.48
CA GLY A 70 5.61 -4.96 13.17
C GLY A 70 4.33 -4.13 13.08
N LEU A 71 4.09 -3.24 14.05
CA LEU A 71 2.95 -2.32 14.03
C LEU A 71 3.01 -1.35 12.85
N TYR A 72 4.20 -0.85 12.51
CA TYR A 72 4.38 0.04 11.37
C TYR A 72 4.00 -0.65 10.06
N VAL A 73 4.46 -1.88 9.83
CA VAL A 73 4.08 -2.66 8.65
C VAL A 73 2.57 -2.91 8.63
N LEU A 74 1.97 -3.29 9.77
CA LEU A 74 0.53 -3.49 9.88
C LEU A 74 -0.25 -2.22 9.49
N PHE A 75 0.13 -1.06 10.02
CA PHE A 75 -0.51 0.21 9.72
C PHE A 75 -0.30 0.64 8.27
N LEU A 76 0.87 0.38 7.67
CA LEU A 76 1.08 0.59 6.24
C LEU A 76 0.15 -0.28 5.38
N LEU A 77 -0.10 -1.53 5.78
CA LEU A 77 -1.04 -2.38 5.07
C LEU A 77 -2.47 -1.86 5.19
N MET A 78 -2.90 -1.50 6.39
CA MET A 78 -4.21 -0.88 6.62
C MET A 78 -4.36 0.42 5.81
N TYR A 79 -3.34 1.27 5.81
CA TYR A 79 -3.28 2.50 5.04
C TYR A 79 -3.39 2.23 3.53
N SER A 80 -2.68 1.22 3.03
CA SER A 80 -2.68 0.87 1.61
C SER A 80 -4.04 0.37 1.12
N VAL A 81 -4.81 -0.33 1.97
CA VAL A 81 -6.14 -0.86 1.61
C VAL A 81 -7.29 0.08 1.95
N SER A 82 -7.06 1.17 2.68
CA SER A 82 -8.14 2.03 3.18
C SER A 82 -8.02 3.46 2.64
N PRO A 83 -8.66 3.76 1.50
CA PRO A 83 -8.75 5.12 0.99
C PRO A 83 -9.33 6.12 1.99
N LYS A 84 -10.24 5.67 2.86
CA LYS A 84 -10.77 6.48 3.96
C LYS A 84 -9.68 6.94 4.94
N ILE A 85 -8.76 6.04 5.33
CA ILE A 85 -7.61 6.41 6.17
C ILE A 85 -6.68 7.36 5.41
N GLN A 86 -6.43 7.12 4.12
CA GLN A 86 -5.62 8.01 3.28
C GLN A 86 -6.19 9.44 3.23
N TYR A 87 -7.51 9.56 3.11
CA TYR A 87 -8.20 10.84 3.16
C TYR A 87 -8.06 11.55 4.51
N PHE A 88 -8.27 10.84 5.62
CA PHE A 88 -8.11 11.45 6.95
C PHE A 88 -6.67 11.86 7.23
N GLU A 89 -5.70 11.02 6.85
CA GLU A 89 -4.28 11.33 6.95
C GLU A 89 -3.94 12.58 6.15
N PHE A 90 -4.41 12.68 4.90
CA PHE A 90 -4.15 13.83 4.05
C PHE A 90 -4.73 15.11 4.65
N LYS A 91 -5.98 15.07 5.14
CA LYS A 91 -6.61 16.23 5.78
C LYS A 91 -5.85 16.68 7.02
N PHE A 92 -5.35 15.73 7.82
CA PHE A 92 -4.55 16.02 9.00
C PHE A 92 -3.15 16.57 8.67
N SER A 93 -2.49 16.04 7.65
CA SER A 93 -1.15 16.50 7.24
C SER A 93 -1.19 17.79 6.43
N HIS A 94 -2.34 18.14 5.85
CA HIS A 94 -2.51 19.28 4.95
C HIS A 94 -3.62 20.25 5.43
N ASN A 95 -3.48 20.82 6.62
CA ASN A 95 -4.46 21.73 7.25
C ASN A 95 -4.94 22.92 6.40
N ASN A 96 -4.18 23.34 5.38
CA ASN A 96 -4.54 24.45 4.50
C ASN A 96 -5.45 24.03 3.32
N TRP A 97 -5.76 22.74 3.20
CA TRP A 97 -6.70 22.23 2.21
C TRP A 97 -8.10 22.19 2.81
N ILE A 98 -9.06 22.66 2.02
CA ILE A 98 -10.47 22.68 2.37
C ILE A 98 -11.24 21.71 1.49
N GLU A 99 -12.31 21.15 2.03
CA GLU A 99 -13.30 20.41 1.24
C GLU A 99 -14.19 21.41 0.51
N VAL A 100 -14.42 21.16 -0.77
CA VAL A 100 -15.29 21.97 -1.61
C VAL A 100 -16.33 21.09 -2.27
N ASP A 101 -17.54 21.63 -2.41
CA ASP A 101 -18.61 20.95 -3.14
C ASP A 101 -18.36 21.02 -4.65
N GLY A 102 -18.63 19.90 -5.31
CA GLY A 102 -18.45 19.76 -6.74
C GLY A 102 -19.08 18.47 -7.24
N ARG A 103 -18.84 18.19 -8.51
CA ARG A 103 -19.32 16.99 -9.20
C ARG A 103 -18.27 16.44 -10.14
N ILE A 104 -18.28 15.14 -10.31
CA ILE A 104 -17.57 14.47 -11.40
C ILE A 104 -18.37 14.76 -12.69
N THR A 105 -17.69 15.25 -13.72
CA THR A 105 -18.29 15.60 -15.01
C THR A 105 -18.15 14.48 -16.02
N ASP A 106 -17.01 13.76 -15.97
CA ASP A 106 -16.69 12.68 -16.89
C ASP A 106 -15.58 11.81 -16.30
N PHE A 107 -15.38 10.60 -16.85
CA PHE A 107 -14.24 9.76 -16.52
C PHE A 107 -13.85 8.86 -17.69
N SER A 108 -12.56 8.50 -17.73
CA SER A 108 -12.04 7.54 -18.71
C SER A 108 -11.28 6.42 -18.02
N ILE A 109 -11.34 5.21 -18.58
CA ILE A 109 -10.63 4.05 -18.08
C ILE A 109 -9.59 3.61 -19.09
N ASP A 110 -8.36 3.47 -18.62
CA ASP A 110 -7.24 2.98 -19.42
C ASP A 110 -6.60 1.76 -18.76
N TRP A 111 -6.15 0.84 -19.60
CA TRP A 111 -5.41 -0.34 -19.16
C TRP A 111 -3.90 -0.05 -19.19
N LYS A 112 -3.23 -0.15 -18.04
CA LYS A 112 -1.77 -0.13 -17.98
C LYS A 112 -1.21 -1.54 -17.96
N SER A 113 -0.55 -1.91 -19.05
CA SER A 113 0.23 -3.15 -19.19
C SER A 113 1.59 -3.08 -18.45
N GLY A 114 2.23 -4.22 -18.24
CA GLY A 114 3.58 -4.33 -17.67
C GLY A 114 3.63 -5.10 -16.35
N LYS A 115 4.62 -4.81 -15.49
CA LYS A 115 4.82 -5.52 -14.21
C LYS A 115 3.67 -5.35 -13.23
N ASN A 116 2.97 -4.22 -13.30
CA ASN A 116 1.85 -3.86 -12.44
C ASN A 116 0.59 -3.68 -13.31
N ARG A 117 0.07 -4.79 -13.82
CA ARG A 117 -1.16 -4.86 -14.62
C ARG A 117 -2.33 -4.30 -13.84
N LYS A 118 -2.95 -3.24 -14.37
CA LYS A 118 -4.04 -2.55 -13.70
C LYS A 118 -4.87 -1.73 -14.66
N SER A 119 -6.16 -1.65 -14.37
CA SER A 119 -7.03 -0.63 -14.94
C SER A 119 -6.91 0.63 -14.10
N ILE A 120 -6.95 1.78 -14.75
CA ILE A 120 -6.84 3.09 -14.12
C ILE A 120 -8.01 3.95 -14.57
N ALA A 121 -8.66 4.64 -13.65
CA ALA A 121 -9.67 5.64 -13.95
C ALA A 121 -9.08 7.05 -13.76
N ASP A 122 -9.17 7.84 -14.82
CA ASP A 122 -8.91 9.28 -14.81
C ASP A 122 -10.24 10.00 -14.65
N ILE A 123 -10.31 10.97 -13.73
CA ILE A 123 -11.57 11.58 -13.32
C ILE A 123 -11.54 13.07 -13.63
N LYS A 124 -12.51 13.54 -14.41
CA LYS A 124 -12.77 14.97 -14.64
C LYS A 124 -13.83 15.44 -13.68
N TYR A 125 -13.58 16.57 -13.03
CA TYR A 125 -14.46 17.10 -12.01
C TYR A 125 -14.50 18.62 -12.03
N GLN A 126 -15.63 19.13 -11.57
CA GLN A 126 -15.94 20.54 -11.50
C GLN A 126 -16.32 20.91 -10.07
N PHE A 127 -15.78 22.00 -9.53
CA PHE A 127 -16.12 22.48 -8.19
C PHE A 127 -16.18 24.01 -8.16
N LYS A 128 -16.83 24.54 -7.12
CA LYS A 128 -16.93 25.99 -6.91
C LYS A 128 -16.07 26.43 -5.74
N SER A 129 -15.35 27.54 -5.91
CA SER A 129 -14.63 28.22 -4.83
C SER A 129 -14.52 29.71 -5.14
N ASN A 130 -14.81 30.57 -4.17
CA ASN A 130 -14.76 32.04 -4.31
C ASN A 130 -15.51 32.54 -5.56
N ASP A 131 -16.75 32.07 -5.76
CA ASP A 131 -17.64 32.38 -6.90
C ASP A 131 -17.14 31.96 -8.29
N HIS A 132 -15.97 31.32 -8.37
CA HIS A 132 -15.43 30.77 -9.61
C HIS A 132 -15.69 29.27 -9.67
N THR A 133 -15.98 28.81 -10.88
CA THR A 133 -16.11 27.39 -11.17
C THR A 133 -14.81 26.91 -11.80
N TYR A 134 -14.21 25.87 -11.22
CA TYR A 134 -12.97 25.27 -11.69
C TYR A 134 -13.27 23.90 -12.27
N GLU A 135 -12.62 23.59 -13.39
CA GLU A 135 -12.60 22.25 -13.98
C GLU A 135 -11.19 21.69 -13.93
N ARG A 136 -11.09 20.42 -13.55
CA ARG A 136 -9.83 19.73 -13.26
C ARG A 136 -9.95 18.27 -13.65
N GLU A 137 -8.80 17.66 -13.87
CA GLU A 137 -8.66 16.24 -14.17
C GLU A 137 -7.62 15.66 -13.23
N GLU A 138 -7.98 14.54 -12.58
CA GLU A 138 -7.06 13.75 -11.77
C GLU A 138 -6.77 12.46 -12.51
N THR A 139 -5.53 12.33 -12.99
CA THR A 139 -5.05 11.09 -13.61
C THR A 139 -4.75 10.07 -12.53
N GLY A 140 -5.17 8.81 -12.70
CA GLY A 140 -4.86 7.78 -11.72
C GLY A 140 -5.69 7.82 -10.45
N ALA A 141 -6.85 8.47 -10.47
CA ALA A 141 -7.67 8.71 -9.29
C ALA A 141 -8.16 7.40 -8.64
N VAL A 142 -8.51 6.39 -9.46
CA VAL A 142 -8.86 5.05 -9.00
C VAL A 142 -8.08 4.02 -9.78
N VAL A 143 -7.59 2.99 -9.10
CA VAL A 143 -6.77 1.93 -9.69
C VAL A 143 -7.38 0.60 -9.33
N HIS A 144 -7.55 -0.28 -10.30
CA HIS A 144 -7.95 -1.66 -10.09
C HIS A 144 -6.82 -2.60 -10.51
N TYR A 145 -6.13 -3.20 -9.53
CA TYR A 145 -5.08 -4.17 -9.79
C TYR A 145 -5.67 -5.51 -10.20
N THR A 146 -5.11 -6.11 -11.25
CA THR A 146 -5.52 -7.45 -11.64
C THR A 146 -4.67 -8.50 -10.96
N ASN A 147 -5.32 -9.62 -10.67
CA ASN A 147 -4.72 -10.76 -9.99
C ASN A 147 -4.03 -11.74 -10.97
N SER A 148 -3.87 -11.36 -12.23
CA SER A 148 -3.24 -12.20 -13.26
C SER A 148 -1.72 -12.18 -13.14
N ILE A 149 -1.15 -13.33 -12.80
CA ILE A 149 0.28 -13.47 -12.51
C ILE A 149 1.11 -13.54 -13.80
N PHE A 150 0.62 -14.25 -14.82
CA PHE A 150 1.46 -14.66 -15.94
C PHE A 150 1.11 -13.98 -17.27
N TRP A 151 -0.17 -13.75 -17.58
CA TRP A 151 -0.58 -13.33 -18.92
C TRP A 151 -1.68 -12.28 -18.92
N ASP A 152 -1.66 -11.39 -19.92
CA ASP A 152 -2.70 -10.42 -20.19
C ASP A 152 -3.59 -10.91 -21.32
N SER A 153 -4.67 -11.63 -21.00
CA SER A 153 -5.67 -11.93 -22.03
C SER A 153 -6.51 -10.68 -22.28
N GLU A 154 -6.96 -10.45 -23.52
CA GLU A 154 -7.87 -9.32 -23.77
C GLU A 154 -9.16 -9.43 -22.97
N LYS A 155 -9.59 -10.66 -22.69
CA LYS A 155 -10.73 -10.92 -21.80
C LYS A 155 -10.49 -10.38 -20.39
N ASP A 156 -9.28 -10.53 -19.84
CA ASP A 156 -8.94 -10.03 -18.50
C ASP A 156 -8.88 -8.51 -18.47
N LYS A 157 -8.34 -7.89 -19.54
CA LYS A 157 -8.31 -6.42 -19.67
C LYS A 157 -9.72 -5.85 -19.74
N MET A 158 -10.54 -6.38 -20.65
CA MET A 158 -11.94 -5.96 -20.81
C MET A 158 -12.73 -6.16 -19.51
N ARG A 159 -12.55 -7.31 -18.85
CA ARG A 159 -13.20 -7.58 -17.56
C ARG A 159 -12.77 -6.59 -16.47
N SER A 160 -11.46 -6.34 -16.34
CA SER A 160 -10.94 -5.42 -15.33
C SER A 160 -11.42 -3.99 -15.56
N ASN A 161 -11.43 -3.54 -16.82
CA ASN A 161 -11.96 -2.22 -17.18
C ASN A 161 -13.46 -2.13 -16.89
N ALA A 162 -14.25 -3.14 -17.25
CA ALA A 162 -15.69 -3.16 -17.00
C ALA A 162 -16.02 -3.16 -15.49
N ILE A 163 -15.25 -3.88 -14.67
CA ILE A 163 -15.38 -3.85 -13.21
C ILE A 163 -15.11 -2.43 -12.70
N LEU A 164 -13.96 -1.85 -13.06
CA LEU A 164 -13.61 -0.51 -12.62
C LEU A 164 -14.61 0.55 -13.11
N GLU A 165 -15.18 0.37 -14.30
CA GLU A 165 -16.21 1.25 -14.85
C GLU A 165 -17.47 1.25 -14.00
N ASN A 166 -17.96 0.06 -13.65
CA ASN A 166 -19.13 -0.07 -12.78
C ASN A 166 -18.84 0.49 -11.38
N ASP A 167 -17.69 0.14 -10.80
CA ASP A 167 -17.26 0.66 -9.50
C ASP A 167 -17.22 2.19 -9.49
N VAL A 168 -16.62 2.83 -10.51
CA VAL A 168 -16.57 4.29 -10.63
C VAL A 168 -17.96 4.90 -10.76
N LYS A 169 -18.85 4.29 -11.56
CA LYS A 169 -20.25 4.74 -11.68
C LYS A 169 -20.96 4.66 -10.33
N ASP A 170 -20.78 3.57 -9.59
CA ASP A 170 -21.37 3.39 -8.27
C ASP A 170 -20.84 4.45 -7.29
N TYR A 171 -19.53 4.69 -7.27
CA TYR A 171 -18.93 5.73 -6.42
C TYR A 171 -19.45 7.14 -6.76
N ILE A 172 -19.65 7.45 -8.04
CA ILE A 172 -20.24 8.72 -8.48
C ILE A 172 -21.68 8.84 -7.99
N ASN A 173 -22.49 7.79 -8.21
CA ASN A 173 -23.90 7.75 -7.84
C ASN A 173 -24.10 7.89 -6.32
N GLU A 174 -23.27 7.22 -5.53
CA GLU A 174 -23.28 7.28 -4.06
C GLU A 174 -22.65 8.57 -3.51
N LYS A 175 -22.11 9.45 -4.36
CA LYS A 175 -21.28 10.61 -3.96
C LYS A 175 -20.14 10.21 -3.01
N ASN A 176 -19.54 9.06 -3.28
CA ASN A 176 -18.48 8.45 -2.48
C ASN A 176 -17.10 9.01 -2.85
N TYR A 177 -16.98 10.33 -2.80
CA TYR A 177 -15.77 11.06 -3.09
C TYR A 177 -15.73 12.39 -2.34
N LYS A 178 -14.54 12.96 -2.20
CA LYS A 178 -14.33 14.32 -1.69
C LYS A 178 -13.38 15.07 -2.61
N ILE A 179 -13.70 16.33 -2.86
CA ILE A 179 -12.83 17.25 -3.59
C ILE A 179 -12.16 18.14 -2.56
N LEU A 180 -10.83 18.12 -2.57
CA LEU A 180 -9.98 18.92 -1.72
C LEU A 180 -9.37 20.04 -2.56
N TYR A 181 -9.34 21.24 -2.01
CA TYR A 181 -8.83 22.44 -2.69
C TYR A 181 -7.91 23.22 -1.77
N HIS A 182 -6.80 23.71 -2.31
CA HIS A 182 -5.88 24.59 -1.60
C HIS A 182 -6.12 26.05 -2.05
N PRO A 183 -6.68 26.92 -1.19
CA PRO A 183 -7.07 28.29 -1.59
C PRO A 183 -5.92 29.16 -2.12
N LYS A 184 -4.72 29.05 -1.51
CA LYS A 184 -3.55 29.84 -1.94
C LYS A 184 -2.91 29.36 -3.23
N THR A 185 -2.73 28.04 -3.41
CA THR A 185 -2.03 27.49 -4.57
C THR A 185 -2.96 27.15 -5.74
N ARG A 186 -4.28 27.18 -5.51
CA ARG A 186 -5.34 26.79 -6.45
C ARG A 186 -5.22 25.35 -6.96
N LYS A 187 -4.43 24.51 -6.27
CA LYS A 187 -4.35 23.07 -6.49
C LYS A 187 -5.61 22.42 -5.95
N SER A 188 -6.04 21.35 -6.60
CA SER A 188 -7.13 20.50 -6.15
C SER A 188 -6.74 19.05 -6.27
N LYS A 189 -7.46 18.20 -5.55
CA LYS A 189 -7.32 16.75 -5.60
C LYS A 189 -8.67 16.13 -5.33
N ILE A 190 -9.07 15.16 -6.13
CA ILE A 190 -10.22 14.32 -5.81
C ILE A 190 -9.74 13.06 -5.11
N MET A 191 -10.43 12.68 -4.04
CA MET A 191 -10.20 11.43 -3.33
C MET A 191 -11.44 10.55 -3.48
N MET A 192 -11.25 9.43 -4.17
CA MET A 192 -12.28 8.44 -4.47
C MET A 192 -11.61 7.06 -4.55
N PRO A 193 -12.26 6.00 -4.05
CA PRO A 193 -13.48 6.00 -3.24
C PRO A 193 -13.14 6.37 -1.79
N LEU A 194 -14.15 6.50 -0.92
CA LEU A 194 -13.96 6.70 0.52
C LEU A 194 -14.43 5.48 1.35
N ASN A 195 -14.49 4.32 0.70
CA ASN A 195 -14.80 3.05 1.36
C ASN A 195 -13.74 2.73 2.41
N MET A 196 -14.16 1.96 3.42
CA MET A 196 -13.27 1.55 4.51
C MET A 196 -12.16 0.61 4.04
N PHE A 197 -12.46 -0.31 3.11
CA PHE A 197 -11.49 -1.28 2.59
C PHE A 197 -11.68 -1.49 1.08
N LEU A 198 -10.58 -1.40 0.34
CA LEU A 198 -10.47 -1.59 -1.10
C LEU A 198 -9.18 -2.36 -1.42
N PHE A 199 -9.26 -3.68 -1.24
CA PHE A 199 -8.12 -4.57 -1.45
C PHE A 199 -7.61 -4.59 -2.88
N SER A 200 -8.54 -4.52 -3.85
CA SER A 200 -8.23 -4.52 -5.28
C SER A 200 -7.56 -3.23 -5.76
N ASN A 201 -7.66 -2.14 -4.98
CA ASN A 201 -6.99 -0.86 -5.27
C ASN A 201 -5.63 -0.73 -4.56
N SER A 202 -5.28 -1.68 -3.70
CA SER A 202 -4.06 -1.63 -2.90
C SER A 202 -2.89 -2.32 -3.61
N GLY A 203 -1.86 -1.53 -3.95
CA GLY A 203 -0.60 -2.08 -4.45
C GLY A 203 0.10 -2.98 -3.43
N GLY A 204 0.05 -2.63 -2.12
CA GLY A 204 0.63 -3.44 -1.06
C GLY A 204 -0.05 -4.81 -0.93
N PHE A 205 -1.38 -4.84 -0.96
CA PHE A 205 -2.14 -6.08 -0.97
C PHE A 205 -1.84 -6.91 -2.23
N ASN A 206 -1.75 -6.27 -3.41
CA ASN A 206 -1.43 -6.97 -4.64
C ASN A 206 -0.03 -7.63 -4.60
N ILE A 207 0.96 -6.95 -3.99
CA ILE A 207 2.30 -7.53 -3.75
C ILE A 207 2.18 -8.76 -2.86
N ILE A 208 1.54 -8.64 -1.69
CA ILE A 208 1.36 -9.77 -0.77
C ILE A 208 0.69 -10.93 -1.48
N PHE A 209 -0.43 -10.67 -2.15
CA PHE A 209 -1.22 -11.69 -2.83
C PHE A 209 -0.43 -12.39 -3.95
N THR A 210 0.30 -11.61 -4.76
CA THR A 210 1.15 -12.14 -5.82
C THR A 210 2.29 -13.00 -5.26
N THR A 211 2.99 -12.49 -4.24
CA THR A 211 4.06 -13.21 -3.55
C THR A 211 3.54 -14.50 -2.92
N SER A 212 2.40 -14.46 -2.23
CA SER A 212 1.75 -15.63 -1.65
C SER A 212 1.50 -16.71 -2.70
N LYS A 213 1.00 -16.35 -3.89
CA LYS A 213 0.79 -17.34 -4.97
C LYS A 213 2.09 -17.96 -5.47
N ILE A 214 3.14 -17.16 -5.66
CA ILE A 214 4.45 -17.63 -6.12
C ILE A 214 5.04 -18.65 -5.14
N PHE A 215 4.84 -18.49 -3.84
CA PHE A 215 5.35 -19.43 -2.84
C PHE A 215 4.41 -20.60 -2.54
N LEU A 216 3.10 -20.38 -2.48
CA LEU A 216 2.11 -21.42 -2.16
C LEU A 216 2.00 -22.47 -3.26
N ILE A 217 2.05 -22.09 -4.54
CA ILE A 217 1.87 -23.03 -5.65
C ILE A 217 3.00 -24.09 -5.66
N PRO A 218 4.30 -23.74 -5.63
CA PRO A 218 5.38 -24.73 -5.53
C PRO A 218 5.35 -25.53 -4.23
N LEU A 219 4.97 -24.90 -3.11
CA LEU A 219 4.90 -25.57 -1.82
C LEU A 219 3.79 -26.64 -1.82
N LEU A 220 2.61 -26.32 -2.36
CA LEU A 220 1.53 -27.29 -2.56
C LEU A 220 1.94 -28.41 -3.52
N LEU A 221 2.62 -28.09 -4.63
CA LEU A 221 3.15 -29.10 -5.56
C LEU A 221 4.16 -30.03 -4.88
N MET A 222 5.07 -29.49 -4.07
CA MET A 222 5.99 -30.29 -3.26
C MET A 222 5.23 -31.20 -2.28
N PHE A 223 4.22 -30.69 -1.59
CA PHE A 223 3.38 -31.51 -0.71
C PHE A 223 2.64 -32.63 -1.46
N ILE A 224 2.16 -32.41 -2.68
CA ILE A 224 1.49 -33.45 -3.47
C ILE A 224 2.49 -34.52 -3.94
N ILE A 225 3.65 -34.09 -4.45
CA ILE A 225 4.68 -34.98 -4.99
C ILE A 225 5.33 -35.81 -3.88
N PHE A 226 5.71 -35.17 -2.77
CA PHE A 226 6.43 -35.80 -1.66
C PHE A 226 5.52 -36.31 -0.54
N GLY A 227 4.25 -35.87 -0.47
CA GLY A 227 3.28 -36.38 0.50
C GLY A 227 2.69 -37.73 0.10
N ASN A 228 2.53 -38.00 -1.20
CA ASN A 228 2.01 -39.28 -1.70
C ASN A 228 3.03 -40.42 -1.65
N THR A 229 4.32 -40.13 -1.56
CA THR A 229 5.37 -41.15 -1.37
C THR A 229 5.40 -41.71 0.06
N SER A 230 4.80 -41.02 1.04
CA SER A 230 4.73 -41.50 2.43
C SER A 230 3.70 -42.60 2.68
N LYS A 231 2.73 -42.82 1.77
CA LYS A 231 1.66 -43.83 1.93
C LYS A 231 1.91 -45.15 1.18
N ARG A 232 3.08 -45.31 0.56
CA ARG A 232 3.53 -46.60 0.00
C ARG A 232 4.60 -47.21 0.91
N LYS A 233 4.19 -47.74 2.05
CA LYS A 233 4.91 -48.74 2.84
C LYS A 233 3.92 -49.76 3.34
#